data_AF-A0A831YR04-F1
#
_entry.id   AF-A0A831YR04-F1
#
_cell.length_a   1.000
_cell.length_b   1.000
_cell.length_c   1.000
_cell.angle_alpha   90.00
_cell.angle_beta   90.00
_cell.angle_gamma   90.00
#
_symmetry.space_group_name_H-M   'P 1'
#
loop_
_entity.id
_entity.type
_entity.pdbx_description
1 polymer ?
#
loop_
_entity_poly.entity_id
_entity_poly.type
_entity_poly.pdbx_seq_one_letter_code
_entity_poly.pdbx_strand_id
1 'polypeptide(L)'
;MGATAVYAADPLGMMSKGSVWSATNALKRLVAADNSPMNRFNLATGYQRTGRIEQARSLYRELLVDGRSTTATSTPARHAPMRVFNVADESASRLLYLDWMASEATRKVMARNTGAVSADVVGIDASATVGGSTYGDVSDEVAKDLDRRARRRASY
;
A
#
# COMPACT_ATOMS: atom_id res chain seq x y z
N MET A 1 11.03 35.01 8.57
CA MET A 1 11.46 33.90 7.71
C MET A 1 10.73 32.65 8.15
N GLY A 2 9.66 32.29 7.43
CA GLY A 2 8.69 31.28 7.85
C GLY A 2 9.10 29.89 7.40
N ALA A 3 9.84 29.17 8.24
CA ALA A 3 9.83 27.71 8.19
C ALA A 3 8.53 27.27 8.86
N THR A 4 7.42 27.27 8.11
CA THR A 4 6.25 26.49 8.51
C THR A 4 6.74 25.05 8.52
N ALA A 5 7.02 24.53 9.71
CA ALA A 5 7.10 23.11 9.95
C ALA A 5 5.81 22.53 9.40
N VAL A 6 5.85 22.08 8.14
CA VAL A 6 4.89 21.13 7.61
C VAL A 6 4.92 20.05 8.65
N TYR A 7 3.85 19.94 9.44
CA TYR A 7 3.64 18.84 10.35
C TYR A 7 3.90 17.62 9.50
N ALA A 8 5.09 17.03 9.60
CA ALA A 8 5.54 16.00 8.68
C ALA A 8 4.64 14.83 9.03
N ALA A 9 3.54 14.72 8.29
CA ALA A 9 2.51 13.74 8.56
C ALA A 9 3.26 12.41 8.62
N ASP A 10 3.20 11.70 9.74
CA ASP A 10 3.82 10.39 9.91
C ASP A 10 2.97 9.38 9.11
N PRO A 11 3.31 9.09 7.84
CA PRO A 11 2.40 8.37 6.97
C PRO A 11 2.36 6.90 7.38
N LEU A 12 3.47 6.38 7.93
CA LEU A 12 3.55 5.00 8.41
C LEU A 12 2.68 4.82 9.66
N GLY A 13 2.71 5.76 10.60
CA GLY A 13 1.79 5.79 11.73
C GLY A 13 0.33 5.97 11.31
N MET A 14 0.06 6.79 10.30
CA MET A 14 -1.28 6.94 9.70
C MET A 14 -1.78 5.62 9.10
N MET A 15 -0.94 4.90 8.35
CA MET A 15 -1.28 3.58 7.82
C MET A 15 -1.53 2.56 8.93
N SER A 16 -0.72 2.58 9.99
CA SER A 16 -0.92 1.74 11.18
C SER A 16 -2.29 1.98 11.83
N LYS A 17 -2.79 3.22 11.81
CA LYS A 17 -4.11 3.62 12.33
C LYS A 17 -5.23 3.51 11.29
N GLY A 18 -4.98 2.86 10.15
CA GLY A 18 -5.96 2.62 9.10
C GLY A 18 -6.28 3.81 8.18
N SER A 19 -5.55 4.93 8.26
CA SER A 19 -5.66 6.05 7.30
C SER A 19 -4.79 5.80 6.06
N VAL A 20 -5.02 4.70 5.35
CA VAL A 20 -4.11 4.21 4.30
C VAL A 20 -4.11 5.11 3.06
N TRP A 21 -5.26 5.65 2.64
CA TRP A 21 -5.33 6.52 1.47
C TRP A 21 -4.69 7.87 1.75
N SER A 22 -5.02 8.50 2.89
CA SER A 22 -4.42 9.79 3.28
C SER A 22 -2.91 9.65 3.48
N ALA A 23 -2.45 8.55 4.08
CA ALA A 23 -1.02 8.27 4.23
C ALA A 23 -0.31 8.12 2.89
N THR A 24 -0.95 7.47 1.90
CA THR A 24 -0.36 7.32 0.58
C THR A 24 -0.16 8.68 -0.11
N ASN A 25 -1.11 9.61 0.06
CA ASN A 25 -0.94 10.98 -0.44
C ASN A 25 0.20 11.73 0.27
N ALA A 26 0.36 11.54 1.57
CA ALA A 26 1.51 12.08 2.30
C ALA A 26 2.84 11.49 1.78
N LEU A 27 2.89 10.19 1.49
CA LEU A 27 4.06 9.55 0.89
C LEU A 27 4.39 10.06 -0.51
N LYS A 28 3.38 10.36 -1.34
CA LYS A 28 3.60 11.01 -2.64
C LYS A 28 4.34 12.34 -2.47
N ARG A 29 3.94 13.14 -1.47
CA ARG A 29 4.62 14.41 -1.16
C ARG A 29 6.04 14.20 -0.65
N LEU A 30 6.27 13.17 0.16
CA LEU A 30 7.62 12.83 0.62
C LEU A 30 8.53 12.40 -0.53
N VAL A 31 8.05 11.58 -1.48
CA VAL A 31 8.81 11.22 -2.68
C VAL A 31 9.11 12.44 -3.55
N ALA A 32 8.14 13.37 -3.68
CA ALA A 32 8.36 14.61 -4.42
C ALA A 32 9.40 15.54 -3.76
N ALA A 33 9.51 15.51 -2.42
CA ALA A 33 10.49 16.27 -1.67
C ALA A 33 11.86 15.59 -1.59
N ASP A 34 11.88 14.26 -1.45
CA ASP A 34 13.06 13.41 -1.40
C ASP A 34 12.76 12.07 -2.08
N ASN A 35 13.33 11.87 -3.26
CA ASN A 35 13.13 10.68 -4.08
C ASN A 35 14.05 9.50 -3.67
N SER A 36 14.26 9.30 -2.37
CA SER A 36 15.07 8.21 -1.86
C SER A 36 14.41 6.83 -2.08
N PRO A 37 15.20 5.74 -2.21
CA PRO A 37 14.66 4.38 -2.35
C PRO A 37 13.69 3.99 -1.21
N MET A 38 13.95 4.47 0.01
CA MET A 38 13.06 4.23 1.15
C MET A 38 11.69 4.91 0.98
N ASN A 39 11.66 6.18 0.56
CA ASN A 39 10.40 6.89 0.35
C ASN A 39 9.58 6.26 -0.78
N ARG A 40 10.25 5.86 -1.88
CA ARG A 40 9.60 5.11 -2.97
C ARG A 40 9.07 3.76 -2.52
N PHE A 41 9.81 3.02 -1.70
CA PHE A 41 9.36 1.75 -1.14
C PHE A 41 8.11 1.90 -0.26
N ASN A 42 8.08 2.93 0.58
CA ASN A 42 6.92 3.24 1.40
C ASN A 42 5.72 3.65 0.53
N LEU A 43 5.93 4.47 -0.51
CA LEU A 43 4.88 4.84 -1.46
C LEU A 43 4.33 3.64 -2.23
N ALA A 44 5.19 2.73 -2.71
CA ALA A 44 4.80 1.48 -3.35
C ALA A 44 3.92 0.63 -2.42
N THR A 45 4.29 0.56 -1.13
CA THR A 45 3.49 -0.12 -0.11
C THR A 45 2.12 0.54 0.10
N GLY A 46 2.05 1.88 0.05
CA GLY A 46 0.79 2.62 0.08
C GLY A 46 -0.10 2.31 -1.14
N TYR A 47 0.48 2.31 -2.34
CA TYR A 47 -0.24 1.90 -3.56
C TYR A 47 -0.77 0.47 -3.46
N GLN A 48 0.05 -0.48 -3.00
CA GLN A 48 -0.37 -1.87 -2.82
C GLN A 48 -1.57 -1.97 -1.87
N ARG A 49 -1.52 -1.32 -0.69
CA ARG A 49 -2.59 -1.40 0.32
C ARG A 49 -3.90 -0.72 -0.09
N THR A 50 -3.86 0.11 -1.12
CA THR A 50 -5.03 0.84 -1.64
C THR A 50 -5.52 0.28 -2.98
N GLY A 51 -5.04 -0.89 -3.39
CA GLY A 51 -5.46 -1.55 -4.64
C GLY A 51 -4.87 -0.93 -5.91
N ARG A 52 -3.95 0.03 -5.79
CA ARG A 52 -3.28 0.69 -6.93
C ARG A 52 -2.10 -0.16 -7.40
N ILE A 53 -2.39 -1.39 -7.82
CA ILE A 53 -1.38 -2.45 -8.02
C ILE A 53 -0.36 -2.11 -9.10
N GLU A 54 -0.78 -1.53 -10.22
CA GLU A 54 0.17 -1.19 -11.30
C GLU A 54 1.16 -0.09 -10.90
N GLN A 55 0.72 0.90 -10.11
CA GLN A 55 1.61 1.93 -9.55
C GLN A 55 2.58 1.32 -8.53
N ALA A 56 2.12 0.37 -7.71
CA ALA A 56 2.98 -0.38 -6.79
C ALA A 56 4.03 -1.21 -7.55
N ARG A 57 3.60 -1.95 -8.59
CA ARG A 57 4.50 -2.75 -9.45
C ARG A 57 5.58 -1.91 -10.09
N SER A 58 5.22 -0.75 -10.64
CA SER A 58 6.19 0.17 -11.26
C SER A 58 7.31 0.54 -10.29
N LEU A 59 6.95 1.03 -9.10
CA LEU A 59 7.94 1.43 -8.09
C LEU A 59 8.75 0.24 -7.57
N TYR A 60 8.13 -0.91 -7.32
CA TYR A 60 8.87 -2.10 -6.88
C TYR A 60 9.88 -2.58 -7.94
N ARG A 61 9.58 -2.45 -9.24
CA ARG A 61 10.53 -2.77 -10.32
C ARG A 61 11.74 -1.83 -10.32
N GLU A 62 11.52 -0.52 -10.18
CA GLU A 62 12.62 0.45 -10.06
C GLU A 62 13.52 0.14 -8.85
N LEU A 63 12.91 -0.25 -7.73
CA LEU A 63 13.61 -0.56 -6.49
C LEU A 63 14.45 -1.85 -6.54
N LEU A 64 14.26 -2.72 -7.54
CA LEU A 64 15.18 -3.86 -7.77
C LEU A 64 16.61 -3.40 -8.10
N VAL A 65 16.75 -2.18 -8.60
CA VAL A 65 18.06 -1.57 -8.91
C VAL A 65 18.41 -0.57 -7.81
N ASP A 66 17.54 0.40 -7.57
CA ASP A 66 17.86 1.53 -6.69
C ASP A 66 17.87 1.17 -5.20
N GLY A 67 17.19 0.09 -4.83
CA GLY A 67 17.09 -0.40 -3.45
C GLY A 67 18.26 -1.29 -3.01
N ARG A 68 19.19 -1.65 -3.91
CA ARG A 68 20.22 -2.68 -3.65
C ARG A 68 21.14 -2.35 -2.47
N SER A 69 21.40 -1.08 -2.22
CA SER A 69 22.25 -0.62 -1.11
C SER A 69 21.45 -0.04 0.06
N THR A 70 20.13 -0.21 0.07
CA THR A 70 19.25 0.33 1.11
C THR A 70 18.72 -0.79 1.99
N THR A 71 18.99 -0.70 3.29
CA THR A 71 18.42 -1.58 4.30
C THR A 71 17.30 -0.86 5.03
N ALA A 72 16.19 -1.55 5.25
CA ALA A 72 15.02 -1.05 5.95
C ALA A 72 14.71 -1.90 7.18
N THR A 73 13.91 -1.33 8.08
CA THR A 73 13.47 -2.01 9.29
C THR A 73 11.96 -1.87 9.44
N SER A 74 11.27 -2.96 9.74
CA SER A 74 9.82 -2.96 9.95
C SER A 74 9.45 -3.75 11.19
N THR A 75 8.46 -3.27 11.92
CA THR A 75 7.79 -4.01 13.00
C THR A 75 6.37 -4.33 12.54
N PRO A 76 6.14 -5.50 11.92
CA PRO A 76 4.93 -5.76 11.14
C PRO A 76 3.64 -5.87 11.98
N ALA A 77 3.76 -6.12 13.29
CA ALA A 77 2.64 -6.12 14.23
C ALA A 77 3.09 -5.70 15.63
N ARG A 78 2.15 -5.25 16.46
CA ARG A 78 2.36 -5.08 17.90
C ARG A 78 2.80 -6.46 18.43
N HIS A 79 4.01 -6.55 18.99
CA HIS A 79 4.66 -7.79 19.47
C HIS A 79 5.38 -8.67 18.43
N ALA A 80 5.42 -8.29 17.15
CA ALA A 80 6.30 -8.97 16.20
C ALA A 80 7.75 -8.51 16.38
N PRO A 81 8.76 -9.38 16.19
CA PRO A 81 10.15 -8.97 16.19
C PRO A 81 10.40 -7.96 15.05
N MET A 82 11.29 -7.00 15.31
CA MET A 82 11.78 -6.09 14.29
C MET A 82 12.47 -6.90 13.19
N ARG A 83 12.04 -6.71 11.95
CA ARG A 83 12.65 -7.33 10.77
C ARG A 83 13.55 -6.30 10.09
N VAL A 84 14.78 -6.69 9.81
CA VAL A 84 15.72 -5.96 8.96
C VAL A 84 15.72 -6.63 7.58
N PHE A 85 15.68 -5.84 6.51
CA PHE A 85 15.65 -6.38 5.14
C PHE A 85 16.26 -5.41 4.13
N ASN A 86 16.79 -5.95 3.02
CA ASN A 86 17.20 -5.15 1.88
C ASN A 86 15.99 -4.74 1.05
N VAL A 87 15.94 -3.47 0.63
CA VAL A 87 14.79 -2.91 -0.11
C VAL A 87 14.62 -3.56 -1.48
N ALA A 88 15.70 -3.92 -2.19
CA ALA A 88 15.60 -4.61 -3.48
C ALA A 88 15.03 -6.04 -3.31
N ASP A 89 15.53 -6.79 -2.33
CA ASP A 89 15.06 -8.17 -2.07
C ASP A 89 13.59 -8.21 -1.62
N GLU A 90 13.20 -7.26 -0.77
CA GLU A 90 11.80 -7.13 -0.38
C GLU A 90 10.95 -6.72 -1.58
N SER A 91 11.41 -5.80 -2.43
CA SER A 91 10.68 -5.41 -3.65
C SER A 91 10.49 -6.59 -4.60
N ALA A 92 11.51 -7.44 -4.78
CA ALA A 92 11.40 -8.69 -5.54
C ALA A 92 10.35 -9.62 -4.95
N SER A 93 10.36 -9.80 -3.62
CA SER A 93 9.35 -10.60 -2.90
C SER A 93 7.94 -10.04 -3.07
N ARG A 94 7.78 -8.71 -3.08
CA ARG A 94 6.49 -8.04 -3.34
C ARG A 94 6.00 -8.27 -4.75
N LEU A 95 6.87 -8.19 -5.76
CA LEU A 95 6.49 -8.47 -7.14
C LEU A 95 6.01 -9.91 -7.30
N LEU A 96 6.73 -10.89 -6.74
CA LEU A 96 6.29 -12.30 -6.74
C LEU A 96 4.94 -12.48 -6.06
N TYR A 97 4.70 -11.81 -4.94
CA TYR A 97 3.41 -11.84 -4.26
C TYR A 97 2.28 -11.25 -5.13
N LEU A 98 2.53 -10.11 -5.78
CA LEU A 98 1.54 -9.48 -6.66
C LEU A 98 1.22 -10.37 -7.87
N ASP A 99 2.22 -11.05 -8.44
CA ASP A 99 2.03 -11.99 -9.55
C ASP A 99 1.27 -13.24 -9.11
N TRP A 100 1.60 -13.76 -7.92
CA TRP A 100 0.84 -14.86 -7.31
C TRP A 100 -0.63 -14.49 -7.08
N MET A 101 -0.92 -13.29 -6.57
CA MET A 101 -2.29 -12.81 -6.40
C MET A 101 -3.05 -12.69 -7.73
N ALA A 102 -2.37 -12.28 -8.80
CA ALA A 102 -2.97 -12.19 -10.13
C ALA A 102 -3.19 -13.56 -10.80
N SER A 103 -2.55 -14.63 -10.29
CA SER A 103 -2.61 -15.95 -10.91
C SER A 103 -4.00 -16.59 -10.83
N GLU A 104 -4.36 -17.36 -11.86
CA GLU A 104 -5.63 -18.10 -11.93
C GLU A 104 -5.76 -19.15 -10.83
N ALA A 105 -4.65 -19.77 -10.42
CA ALA A 105 -4.61 -20.72 -9.33
C ALA A 105 -5.07 -20.08 -8.01
N THR A 106 -4.59 -18.88 -7.69
CA THR A 106 -5.01 -18.13 -6.50
C THR A 106 -6.47 -17.73 -6.58
N ARG A 107 -6.95 -17.26 -7.75
CA ARG A 107 -8.38 -16.98 -7.96
C ARG A 107 -9.27 -18.19 -7.70
N LYS A 108 -8.84 -19.39 -8.15
CA LYS A 108 -9.56 -20.66 -7.91
C LYS A 108 -9.52 -21.12 -6.45
N VAL A 109 -8.38 -21.00 -5.76
CA VAL A 109 -8.25 -21.34 -4.33
C VAL A 109 -9.13 -20.44 -3.48
N MET A 110 -9.11 -19.14 -3.75
CA MET A 110 -9.91 -18.17 -3.03
C MET A 110 -11.41 -18.41 -3.29
N ALA A 111 -11.83 -18.65 -4.54
CA ALA A 111 -13.22 -18.97 -4.87
C ALA A 111 -13.74 -20.29 -4.24
N ARG A 112 -12.85 -21.27 -3.99
CA ARG A 112 -13.20 -22.55 -3.35
C ARG A 112 -13.32 -22.44 -1.83
N ASN A 113 -12.47 -21.64 -1.18
CA ASN A 113 -12.44 -21.53 0.28
C ASN A 113 -13.55 -20.64 0.85
N THR A 114 -14.18 -19.80 0.03
CA THR A 114 -15.23 -18.86 0.44
C THR A 114 -16.59 -19.27 -0.10
N GLY A 115 -16.89 -20.58 -0.13
CA GLY A 115 -18.06 -21.21 -0.76
C GLY A 115 -19.22 -20.27 -1.06
N ALA A 116 -19.41 -19.95 -2.35
CA ALA A 116 -20.52 -19.14 -2.86
C ALA A 116 -20.85 -17.89 -2.01
N VAL A 117 -19.85 -17.12 -1.62
CA VAL A 117 -20.07 -15.74 -1.16
C VAL A 117 -19.72 -14.82 -2.32
N SER A 118 -20.62 -13.87 -2.59
CA SER A 118 -20.52 -12.81 -3.59
C SER A 118 -19.08 -12.31 -3.78
N ALA A 119 -18.76 -11.82 -4.98
CA ALA A 119 -17.46 -11.23 -5.35
C ALA A 119 -16.94 -10.13 -4.40
N ASP A 120 -17.72 -9.76 -3.39
CA ASP A 120 -17.42 -8.86 -2.28
C ASP A 120 -16.46 -9.43 -1.22
N VAL A 121 -16.24 -10.75 -1.12
CA VAL A 121 -15.53 -11.37 0.03
C VAL A 121 -14.17 -11.97 -0.32
N VAL A 122 -13.80 -12.01 -1.60
CA VAL A 122 -12.71 -12.87 -2.08
C VAL A 122 -11.67 -12.05 -2.82
N GLY A 123 -10.77 -11.45 -2.04
CA GLY A 123 -9.74 -10.56 -2.57
C GLY A 123 -10.29 -9.16 -2.73
N ILE A 124 -9.79 -8.27 -1.88
CA ILE A 124 -10.08 -6.84 -1.96
C ILE A 124 -9.38 -6.32 -3.23
N ASP A 125 -10.02 -6.53 -4.37
CA ASP A 125 -10.26 -5.40 -5.25
C ASP A 125 -11.04 -4.39 -4.40
N ALA A 126 -10.33 -3.43 -3.80
CA ALA A 126 -10.95 -2.21 -3.30
C ALA A 126 -11.61 -1.40 -4.45
N SER A 127 -11.65 -1.96 -5.67
CA SER A 127 -12.36 -1.48 -6.84
C SER A 127 -13.78 -2.07 -7.00
N ALA A 128 -14.14 -3.18 -6.31
CA ALA A 128 -15.36 -3.93 -6.65
C ALA A 128 -16.62 -3.63 -5.82
N THR A 129 -16.54 -2.92 -4.68
CA THR A 129 -17.76 -2.51 -3.92
C THR A 129 -17.81 -1.01 -3.61
N VAL A 130 -17.17 -0.19 -4.45
CA VAL A 130 -17.49 1.24 -4.60
C VAL A 130 -17.28 1.54 -6.08
N GLY A 131 -18.36 1.69 -6.84
CA GLY A 131 -18.30 2.03 -8.26
C GLY A 131 -17.40 3.22 -8.53
N GLY A 132 -16.20 2.93 -9.04
CA GLY A 132 -15.18 3.91 -9.34
C GLY A 132 -13.83 3.23 -9.44
N SER A 133 -13.35 3.01 -10.65
CA SER A 133 -11.95 2.70 -10.92
C SER A 133 -11.06 3.66 -10.14
N THR A 134 -10.36 3.20 -9.10
CA THR A 134 -9.26 3.94 -8.46
C THR A 134 -8.00 3.93 -9.34
N TYR A 135 -8.19 4.02 -10.65
CA TYR A 135 -7.15 4.25 -11.64
C TYR A 135 -6.99 5.77 -11.77
N GLY A 136 -6.21 6.38 -10.86
CA GLY A 136 -5.95 7.82 -10.92
C GLY A 136 -5.42 8.42 -9.62
N ASP A 137 -5.05 9.70 -9.71
CA ASP A 137 -4.66 10.50 -8.57
C ASP A 137 -5.85 10.77 -7.64
N VAL A 138 -5.77 10.25 -6.42
CA VAL A 138 -6.80 10.39 -5.38
C VAL A 138 -6.59 11.72 -4.66
N SER A 139 -7.57 12.63 -4.70
CA SER A 139 -7.51 13.89 -3.94
C SER A 139 -7.49 13.63 -2.43
N ASP A 140 -7.04 14.60 -1.63
CA ASP A 140 -7.04 14.46 -0.18
C ASP A 140 -8.45 14.33 0.41
N GLU A 141 -9.47 14.98 -0.16
CA GLU A 141 -10.85 14.80 0.31
C GLU A 141 -11.34 13.38 0.04
N VAL A 142 -11.09 12.87 -1.16
CA VAL A 142 -11.47 11.51 -1.55
C VAL A 142 -10.71 10.49 -0.69
N ALA A 143 -9.43 10.71 -0.43
CA ALA A 143 -8.62 9.85 0.44
C ALA A 143 -9.19 9.77 1.86
N LYS A 144 -9.58 10.90 2.45
CA LYS A 144 -10.22 10.94 3.77
C LYS A 144 -11.56 10.20 3.78
N ASP A 145 -12.34 10.33 2.71
CA ASP A 145 -13.63 9.65 2.61
C ASP A 145 -13.46 8.13 2.50
N LEU A 146 -12.52 7.67 1.67
CA LEU A 146 -12.16 6.25 1.56
C LEU A 146 -11.67 5.68 2.90
N ASP A 147 -10.82 6.42 3.62
CA ASP A 147 -10.36 6.03 4.96
C ASP A 147 -11.54 5.93 5.97
N ARG A 148 -12.53 6.82 5.90
CA ARG A 148 -13.74 6.74 6.74
C ARG A 148 -14.60 5.52 6.40
N ARG A 149 -14.80 5.24 5.11
CA ARG A 149 -15.57 4.08 4.64
C ARG A 149 -14.92 2.77 5.05
N ALA A 150 -13.60 2.67 4.90
CA ALA A 150 -12.83 1.48 5.28
C ALA A 150 -12.96 1.16 6.78
N ARG A 151 -12.89 2.17 7.66
CA ARG A 151 -13.09 1.98 9.11
C ARG A 151 -14.48 1.47 9.48
N ARG A 152 -15.52 1.99 8.83
CA ARG A 152 -16.91 1.56 9.08
C ARG A 152 -17.12 0.10 8.73
N ARG A 153 -16.50 -0.38 7.64
CA ARG A 153 -16.57 -1.79 7.22
C ARG A 153 -15.87 -2.75 8.20
N ALA A 154 -14.82 -2.29 8.89
CA ALA A 154 -14.09 -3.11 9.86
C ALA A 154 -14.75 -3.20 11.25
N SER A 155 -15.86 -2.48 11.47
CA SER A 155 -16.58 -2.45 12.76
C SER A 155 -17.85 -3.32 12.78
N TYR A 156 -18.14 -4.02 11.68
CA TYR A 156 -19.20 -5.01 11.55
C TYR A 156 -18.59 -6.41 11.46
#